data_AF-A0A3D3YXP6-F1
#
_entry.id   AF-A0A3D3YXP6-F1
#
_cell.length_a   1.000
_cell.length_b   1.000
_cell.length_c   1.000
_cell.angle_alpha   90.00
_cell.angle_beta   90.00
_cell.angle_gamma   90.00
#
_symmetry.space_group_name_H-M   'P 1'
#
loop_
_entity.id
_entity.type
_entity.pdbx_description
1 polymer ?
#
loop_
_entity_poly.entity_id
_entity_poly.type
_entity_poly.pdbx_seq_one_letter_code
_entity_poly.pdbx_strand_id
1 'polypeptide(L)'
;RSLVGLLPFCAVTVFEGETVRRFPRLVERMERFLGHHPDLLDVVAPLDRDGVNGRRLLSLLDERKLRRVLARLLDPEEFLSDYGVRSLSRYHLDHPYVQVVDGHEYRVDYEPAESAHATFGGNSNWRGPIWAP
;
A
#
# COMPACT_ATOMS: atom_id res chain seq x y z
N ARG A 1 5.86 7.27 -6.76
CA ARG A 1 6.16 6.25 -5.74
C ARG A 1 6.02 6.92 -4.38
N SER A 2 4.82 6.86 -3.78
CA SER A 2 4.47 7.58 -2.55
C SER A 2 3.82 6.66 -1.53
N LEU A 3 3.74 7.13 -0.28
CA LEU A 3 3.07 6.45 0.84
C LEU A 3 1.59 6.16 0.57
N VAL A 4 0.93 6.96 -0.27
CA VAL A 4 -0.44 6.67 -0.75
C VAL A 4 -0.50 5.32 -1.47
N GLY A 5 0.55 4.95 -2.20
CA GLY A 5 0.66 3.64 -2.83
C GLY A 5 0.82 2.47 -1.86
N LEU A 6 1.04 2.75 -0.56
CA LEU A 6 1.17 1.78 0.51
C LEU A 6 -0.13 1.60 1.32
N LEU A 7 -1.18 2.39 1.05
CA LEU A 7 -2.50 2.22 1.68
C LEU A 7 -3.09 0.81 1.60
N PRO A 8 -2.81 -0.03 0.58
CA PRO A 8 -3.27 -1.42 0.58
C PRO A 8 -2.81 -2.26 1.78
N PHE A 9 -1.74 -1.88 2.49
CA PHE A 9 -1.34 -2.53 3.75
C PHE A 9 -2.34 -2.28 4.89
N CYS A 10 -3.09 -1.20 4.85
CA CYS A 10 -4.10 -0.86 5.86
C CYS A 10 -5.45 -1.55 5.59
N ALA A 11 -5.69 -1.99 4.36
CA ALA A 11 -6.93 -2.63 3.92
C ALA A 11 -6.84 -4.16 4.02
N VAL A 12 -6.69 -4.67 5.25
CA VAL A 12 -6.49 -6.10 5.52
C VAL A 12 -7.42 -6.58 6.63
N THR A 13 -8.13 -7.68 6.37
CA THR A 13 -8.93 -8.40 7.36
C THR A 13 -8.42 -9.84 7.48
N VAL A 14 -8.14 -10.27 8.71
CA VAL A 14 -7.70 -11.63 9.02
C VAL A 14 -8.89 -12.41 9.58
N PHE A 15 -9.19 -13.56 8.97
CA PHE A 15 -10.13 -14.53 9.50
C PHE A 15 -9.35 -15.62 10.24
N GLU A 16 -9.51 -15.67 11.56
CA GLU A 16 -8.90 -16.71 12.39
C GLU A 16 -9.48 -18.09 12.08
N GLY A 17 -8.64 -19.13 12.12
CA GLY A 17 -9.08 -20.49 11.78
C GLY A 17 -10.19 -20.99 12.70
N GLU A 18 -10.21 -20.55 13.96
CA GLU A 18 -11.31 -20.83 14.89
C GLU A 18 -12.61 -20.13 14.46
N THR A 19 -12.54 -18.87 14.05
CA THR A 19 -13.68 -18.11 13.54
C THR A 19 -14.25 -18.77 12.28
N VAL A 20 -13.38 -19.22 11.37
CA VAL A 20 -13.79 -19.97 10.17
C VAL A 20 -14.53 -21.24 10.54
N ARG A 21 -14.02 -22.04 11.50
CA ARG A 21 -14.69 -23.26 11.99
C ARG A 21 -16.00 -22.98 12.70
N ARG A 22 -16.08 -21.89 13.45
CA ARG A 22 -17.28 -21.50 14.21
C ARG A 22 -18.39 -20.94 13.31
N PHE A 23 -18.02 -20.29 12.20
CA PHE A 23 -18.97 -19.64 11.29
C PHE A 23 -18.80 -20.12 9.84
N PRO A 24 -19.00 -21.42 9.55
CA PRO A 24 -18.75 -21.99 8.22
C PRO A 24 -19.63 -21.37 7.12
N ARG A 25 -20.85 -20.94 7.47
CA ARG A 25 -21.77 -20.26 6.53
C ARG A 25 -21.24 -18.91 6.03
N LEU A 26 -20.41 -18.21 6.81
CA LEU A 26 -19.79 -16.96 6.38
C LEU A 26 -18.79 -17.23 5.26
N VAL A 27 -17.94 -18.24 5.45
CA VAL A 27 -16.93 -18.65 4.47
C VAL A 27 -17.59 -19.12 3.18
N GLU A 28 -18.62 -19.97 3.28
CA GLU A 28 -19.38 -20.45 2.12
C GLU A 28 -20.05 -19.30 1.34
N ARG A 29 -20.52 -18.24 2.03
CA ARG A 29 -21.06 -17.05 1.37
C ARG A 29 -19.98 -16.24 0.68
N MET A 30 -18.80 -16.09 1.29
CA MET A 30 -17.67 -15.38 0.69
C MET A 30 -17.13 -16.11 -0.54
N GLU A 31 -16.90 -17.42 -0.45
CA GLU A 31 -16.45 -18.24 -1.58
C GLU A 31 -17.46 -18.18 -2.74
N ARG A 32 -18.76 -18.30 -2.44
CA ARG A 32 -19.81 -18.14 -3.44
C ARG A 32 -19.86 -16.72 -4.02
N PHE A 33 -19.67 -15.68 -3.22
CA PHE A 33 -19.63 -14.30 -3.72
C PHE A 33 -18.48 -14.13 -4.71
N LEU A 34 -17.27 -14.58 -4.35
CA LEU A 34 -16.10 -14.52 -5.21
C LEU A 34 -16.24 -15.37 -6.48
N GLY A 35 -16.90 -16.53 -6.38
CA GLY A 35 -17.21 -17.36 -7.55
C GLY A 35 -18.14 -16.67 -8.56
N HIS A 36 -19.00 -15.76 -8.12
CA HIS A 36 -19.84 -14.95 -9.01
C HIS A 36 -19.14 -13.68 -9.53
N HIS A 37 -18.02 -13.28 -8.94
CA HIS A 37 -17.28 -12.05 -9.27
C HIS A 37 -15.81 -12.40 -9.53
N PRO A 38 -15.50 -13.15 -10.62
CA PRO A 38 -14.15 -13.64 -10.88
C PRO A 38 -13.14 -12.51 -11.11
N ASP A 39 -13.60 -11.35 -11.56
CA ASP A 39 -12.82 -10.12 -11.69
C ASP A 39 -12.25 -9.63 -10.35
N LEU A 40 -12.92 -9.92 -9.22
CA LEU A 40 -12.39 -9.59 -7.90
C LEU A 40 -11.26 -10.53 -7.46
N LEU A 41 -11.20 -11.76 -7.98
CA LEU A 41 -10.15 -12.72 -7.63
C LEU A 41 -8.76 -12.25 -8.11
N ASP A 42 -8.69 -11.46 -9.17
CA ASP A 42 -7.43 -10.92 -9.68
C ASP A 42 -6.87 -9.77 -8.82
N VAL A 43 -7.73 -9.12 -8.03
CA VAL A 43 -7.36 -7.97 -7.20
C VAL A 43 -7.14 -8.32 -5.74
N VAL A 44 -7.78 -9.37 -5.21
CA VAL A 44 -7.65 -9.77 -3.79
C VAL A 44 -6.72 -10.96 -3.57
N ALA A 45 -6.22 -11.10 -2.35
CA ALA A 45 -5.48 -12.26 -1.90
C ALA A 45 -6.37 -13.52 -1.91
N PRO A 46 -5.83 -14.69 -2.28
CA PRO A 46 -6.61 -15.93 -2.32
C PRO A 46 -7.19 -16.28 -0.94
N LEU A 47 -8.50 -16.51 -0.88
CA LEU A 47 -9.23 -16.89 0.33
C LEU A 47 -9.46 -18.40 0.47
N ASP A 48 -9.12 -19.16 -0.57
CA ASP A 48 -9.20 -20.61 -0.65
C ASP A 48 -7.95 -21.31 -0.08
N ARG A 49 -6.89 -20.55 0.21
CA ARG A 49 -5.64 -21.06 0.79
C ARG A 49 -5.58 -20.78 2.29
N ASP A 50 -5.30 -21.84 3.04
CA ASP A 50 -5.09 -21.71 4.47
C ASP A 50 -3.67 -21.18 4.76
N GLY A 51 -3.62 -20.13 5.56
CA GLY A 51 -2.41 -19.63 6.18
C GLY A 51 -2.09 -20.34 7.50
N VAL A 52 -1.10 -19.82 8.21
CA VAL A 52 -0.67 -20.34 9.52
C VAL A 52 -1.88 -20.41 10.47
N ASN A 53 -2.08 -21.56 11.13
CA ASN A 53 -3.20 -21.85 12.03
C ASN A 53 -4.59 -21.84 11.36
N GLY A 54 -4.66 -22.09 10.05
CA GLY A 54 -5.91 -22.09 9.30
C GLY A 54 -6.48 -20.69 9.08
N ARG A 55 -5.64 -19.65 9.16
CA ARG A 55 -6.04 -18.26 8.93
C ARG A 55 -6.28 -18.00 7.46
N ARG A 56 -7.25 -17.16 7.14
CA ARG A 56 -7.51 -16.67 5.78
C ARG A 56 -7.38 -15.15 5.74
N LEU A 57 -6.86 -14.62 4.65
CA LEU A 57 -6.54 -13.20 4.51
C LEU A 57 -7.40 -12.56 3.41
N LEU A 58 -8.24 -11.61 3.78
CA LEU A 58 -8.87 -10.71 2.81
C LEU A 58 -8.03 -9.45 2.72
N SER A 59 -7.27 -9.32 1.64
CA SER A 59 -6.36 -8.20 1.37
C SER A 59 -6.34 -7.90 -0.11
N LEU A 60 -6.02 -6.66 -0.51
CA LEU A 60 -5.69 -6.31 -1.90
C LEU A 60 -4.29 -6.81 -2.32
N LEU A 61 -3.44 -7.13 -1.34
CA LEU A 61 -2.08 -7.61 -1.56
C LEU A 61 -2.04 -9.13 -1.44
N ASP A 62 -2.03 -9.82 -2.58
CA ASP A 62 -1.54 -11.19 -2.65
C ASP A 62 -0.03 -11.25 -2.41
N GLU A 63 0.54 -12.46 -2.24
CA GLU A 63 1.97 -12.64 -1.98
C GLU A 63 2.87 -11.96 -3.03
N ARG A 64 2.51 -12.06 -4.32
CA ARG A 64 3.30 -11.49 -5.41
C ARG A 64 3.28 -9.97 -5.36
N LYS A 65 2.11 -9.37 -5.16
CA LYS A 65 1.94 -7.92 -5.00
C LYS A 65 2.67 -7.44 -3.75
N LEU A 66 2.51 -8.15 -2.63
CA LEU A 66 3.18 -7.85 -1.37
C LEU A 66 4.70 -7.81 -1.53
N ARG A 67 5.30 -8.86 -2.11
CA ARG A 67 6.75 -8.91 -2.38
C ARG A 67 7.23 -7.74 -3.24
N ARG A 68 6.46 -7.36 -4.27
CA ARG A 68 6.80 -6.22 -5.14
C ARG A 68 6.77 -4.88 -4.39
N VAL A 69 5.79 -4.68 -3.52
CA VAL A 69 5.70 -3.45 -2.73
C VAL A 69 6.78 -3.41 -1.66
N LEU A 70 7.00 -4.52 -0.94
CA LEU A 70 8.05 -4.64 0.08
C LEU A 70 9.45 -4.41 -0.51
N ALA A 71 9.72 -4.88 -1.73
CA ALA A 71 10.99 -4.64 -2.41
C ALA A 71 11.31 -3.16 -2.63
N ARG A 72 10.31 -2.26 -2.61
CA ARG A 72 10.52 -0.80 -2.65
C ARG A 72 10.44 -0.18 -1.27
N LEU A 73 9.51 -0.63 -0.44
CA LEU A 73 9.34 -0.14 0.92
C LEU A 73 10.61 -0.32 1.75
N LEU A 74 11.29 -1.46 1.58
CA LEU A 74 12.48 -1.84 2.34
C LEU A 74 13.80 -1.46 1.66
N ASP A 75 13.75 -0.70 0.57
CA ASP A 75 14.93 -0.22 -0.15
C ASP A 75 15.40 1.13 0.43
N PRO A 76 16.64 1.24 0.94
CA PRO A 76 17.20 2.49 1.47
C PRO A 76 17.29 3.63 0.46
N GLU A 77 17.43 3.32 -0.82
CA GLU A 77 17.47 4.31 -1.91
C GLU A 77 16.06 4.74 -2.35
N GLU A 78 15.01 4.15 -1.77
CA GLU A 78 13.63 4.51 -2.01
C GLU A 78 12.95 4.97 -0.72
N PHE A 79 12.36 4.05 0.05
CA PHE A 79 11.47 4.38 1.17
C PHE A 79 12.11 4.20 2.53
N LEU A 80 13.01 3.23 2.71
CA LEU A 80 13.58 2.92 4.01
C LEU A 80 14.65 3.95 4.38
N SER A 81 14.66 4.37 5.64
CA SER A 81 15.73 5.20 6.20
C SER A 81 16.09 4.66 7.57
N ASP A 82 17.21 5.12 8.12
CA ASP A 82 17.65 4.77 9.48
C ASP A 82 16.65 5.19 10.57
N TYR A 83 15.66 6.03 10.23
CA TYR A 83 14.68 6.59 11.17
C TYR A 83 13.23 6.16 10.87
N GLY A 84 12.99 5.36 9.82
CA GLY A 84 11.64 4.92 9.43
C GLY A 84 11.35 5.05 7.93
N VAL A 85 10.06 5.04 7.58
CA VAL A 85 9.59 5.04 6.19
C VAL A 85 9.34 6.47 5.70
N ARG A 86 9.93 6.84 4.57
CA ARG A 86 9.71 8.14 3.90
C ARG A 86 8.32 8.22 3.28
N SER A 87 7.69 9.39 3.27
CA SER A 87 6.36 9.57 2.67
C SER A 87 6.36 9.60 1.14
N LEU A 88 7.52 9.94 0.56
CA LEU A 88 7.80 9.86 -0.86
C LEU A 88 9.12 9.11 -1.03
N SER A 89 9.25 8.31 -2.08
CA SER A 89 10.52 7.65 -2.37
C SER A 89 11.63 8.69 -2.64
N ARG A 90 12.82 8.45 -2.07
CA ARG A 90 14.05 9.19 -2.35
C ARG A 90 14.43 9.20 -3.83
N TYR A 91 13.99 8.21 -4.62
CA TYR A 91 14.11 8.22 -6.08
C TYR A 91 13.68 9.56 -6.71
N HIS A 92 12.66 10.21 -6.13
CA HIS A 92 12.13 11.47 -6.62
C HIS A 92 13.00 12.70 -6.32
N LEU A 93 14.11 12.54 -5.57
CA LEU A 93 15.14 13.56 -5.41
C LEU A 93 15.79 13.90 -6.76
N ASP A 94 16.16 12.86 -7.52
CA ASP A 94 16.77 13.01 -8.84
C ASP A 94 15.74 12.92 -9.99
N HIS A 95 14.58 12.30 -9.71
CA HIS A 95 13.54 12.00 -10.70
C HIS A 95 12.18 12.54 -10.25
N PRO A 96 12.01 13.88 -10.22
CA PRO A 96 10.76 14.52 -9.83
C PRO A 96 9.56 13.99 -10.61
N TYR A 97 8.42 13.84 -9.95
CA TYR A 97 7.20 13.45 -10.65
C TYR A 97 6.58 14.67 -11.32
N VAL A 98 6.50 14.66 -12.64
CA VAL A 98 6.00 15.77 -13.45
C VAL A 98 4.83 15.31 -14.31
N GLN A 99 3.76 16.08 -14.31
CA GLN A 99 2.56 15.86 -15.12
C GLN A 99 2.22 17.16 -15.86
N VAL A 100 2.08 17.11 -17.18
CA VAL A 100 1.61 18.24 -17.97
C VAL A 100 0.11 18.07 -18.23
N VAL A 101 -0.68 19.10 -17.92
CA VAL A 101 -2.13 19.16 -18.18
C VAL A 101 -2.43 20.53 -18.79
N ASP A 102 -3.07 20.55 -19.96
CA ASP A 102 -3.42 21.77 -20.70
C ASP A 102 -2.24 22.75 -20.89
N GLY A 103 -1.02 22.21 -21.08
CA GLY A 103 0.20 23.00 -21.24
C GLY A 103 0.80 23.53 -19.94
N HIS A 104 0.18 23.25 -18.79
CA HIS A 104 0.70 23.59 -17.47
C HIS A 104 1.45 22.40 -16.85
N GLU A 105 2.64 22.66 -16.32
CA GLU A 105 3.44 21.67 -15.61
C GLU A 105 3.04 21.61 -14.12
N TYR A 106 2.68 20.41 -13.66
CA TYR A 106 2.47 20.07 -12.26
C TYR A 106 3.56 19.14 -11.80
N ARG A 107 4.23 19.52 -10.71
CA ARG A 107 5.43 18.84 -10.24
C ARG A 107 5.35 18.50 -8.76
N VAL A 108 5.85 17.32 -8.41
CA VAL A 108 6.05 16.86 -7.04
C VAL A 108 7.53 16.58 -6.84
N ASP A 109 8.18 17.46 -6.10
CA ASP A 109 9.57 17.34 -5.65
C ASP A 109 9.69 16.50 -4.38
N TYR A 110 10.89 15.95 -4.18
CA TYR A 110 11.28 15.34 -2.91
C TYR A 110 11.75 16.42 -1.93
N GLU A 111 10.94 16.64 -0.89
CA GLU A 111 11.13 17.65 0.15
C GLU A 111 11.08 16.96 1.53
N PRO A 112 12.21 16.54 2.11
CA PRO A 112 12.22 15.78 3.36
C PRO A 112 11.93 16.61 4.61
N ALA A 113 11.89 17.95 4.49
CA ALA A 113 11.73 18.91 5.59
C ALA A 113 10.71 20.00 5.19
N GLU A 114 11.02 21.28 5.31
CA GLU A 114 10.10 22.32 4.84
C GLU A 114 9.89 22.26 3.32
N SER A 115 8.67 22.62 2.92
CA SER A 115 8.30 22.81 1.53
C SER A 115 8.94 24.07 0.96
N ALA A 116 9.44 23.99 -0.28
CA ALA A 116 9.93 25.16 -1.01
C ALA A 116 8.81 26.18 -1.30
N HIS A 117 7.55 25.74 -1.19
CA HIS A 117 6.36 26.55 -1.38
C HIS A 117 5.61 26.75 -0.05
N ALA A 118 5.05 27.95 0.14
CA ALA A 118 4.27 28.31 1.34
C ALA A 118 2.91 27.59 1.44
N THR A 119 2.57 26.73 0.47
CA THR A 119 1.37 25.90 0.48
C THR A 119 1.31 25.07 1.76
N PHE A 120 0.13 25.01 2.40
CA PHE A 120 -0.06 24.34 3.69
C PHE A 120 0.90 24.78 4.81
N GLY A 121 1.30 26.06 4.81
CA GLY A 121 2.19 26.61 5.83
C GLY A 121 3.63 26.12 5.73
N GLY A 122 4.08 25.74 4.52
CA GLY A 122 5.43 25.20 4.32
C GLY A 122 5.54 23.71 4.65
N ASN A 123 4.41 23.00 4.79
CA ASN A 123 4.43 21.59 5.11
C ASN A 123 4.62 20.70 3.87
N SER A 124 5.61 19.81 3.92
CA SER A 124 5.90 18.83 2.86
C SER A 124 5.17 17.49 3.04
N ASN A 125 4.72 17.12 4.25
CA ASN A 125 3.98 15.90 4.68
C ASN A 125 4.21 14.63 3.84
N TRP A 126 3.64 14.62 2.63
CA TRP A 126 3.58 13.53 1.66
C TRP A 126 4.69 13.55 0.62
N ARG A 127 5.69 14.43 0.76
CA ARG A 127 6.74 14.70 -0.22
C ARG A 127 8.15 14.32 0.22
N GLY A 128 8.32 13.56 1.30
CA GLY A 128 9.66 13.15 1.73
C GLY A 128 9.87 12.92 3.22
N PRO A 129 9.14 13.57 4.15
CA PRO A 129 9.34 13.36 5.58
C PRO A 129 9.16 11.90 5.97
N ILE A 130 9.86 11.51 7.03
CA ILE A 130 9.76 10.18 7.62
C ILE A 130 8.54 10.13 8.52
N TRP A 131 7.67 9.16 8.29
CA TRP A 131 6.56 8.86 9.18
C TRP A 131 7.02 7.78 10.15
N ALA A 132 7.10 8.17 11.43
CA ALA A 132 7.30 7.21 12.51
C ALA A 132 6.02 6.35 12.65
N PRO A 133 6.15 5.02 12.78
CA PRO A 133 5.01 4.14 13.07
C PRO A 133 4.39 4.41 14.45
#